data_AF-A0AAE9Z334-F1
#
_entry.id   AF-A0AAE9Z334-F1
#
_cell.length_a   1.000
_cell.length_b   1.000
_cell.length_c   1.000
_cell.angle_alpha   90.00
_cell.angle_beta   90.00
_cell.angle_gamma   90.00
#
_symmetry.space_group_name_H-M   'P 1'
#
loop_
_entity.id
_entity.type
_entity.pdbx_description
1 polymer ?
#
loop_
_entity_poly.entity_id
_entity_poly.type
_entity_poly.pdbx_seq_one_letter_code
_entity_poly.pdbx_strand_id
1 'polypeptide(L)'
;MSESTTYDEEVSIKQLSSDCIRLCDDFNKFSEECAFLCDAFAAVAREPDDISEDTSEGIGHLSCWLKEQARGYCYRDRQAP
;
A
#
# COMPACT_ATOMS: atom_id res chain seq x y z
N MET A 1 11.63 6.50 41.69
CA MET A 1 11.84 5.60 40.53
C MET A 1 10.72 5.75 39.48
N SER A 2 9.93 6.84 39.50
CA SER A 2 8.73 6.99 38.64
C SER A 2 8.95 7.78 37.36
N GLU A 3 10.14 8.38 37.19
CA GLU A 3 10.43 9.28 36.08
C GLU A 3 10.89 8.51 34.82
N SER A 4 11.65 7.41 34.98
CA SER A 4 12.09 6.56 33.86
C SER A 4 10.94 5.86 33.13
N THR A 5 9.86 5.51 33.83
CA THR A 5 8.69 4.83 33.21
C THR A 5 7.88 5.78 32.33
N THR A 6 7.76 7.05 32.71
CA THR A 6 7.05 8.08 31.91
C THR A 6 7.78 8.46 30.63
N TYR A 7 9.12 8.48 30.65
CA TYR A 7 9.91 8.76 29.44
C TYR A 7 9.81 7.64 28.41
N ASP A 8 9.84 6.37 28.85
CA ASP A 8 9.65 5.22 27.96
C ASP A 8 8.25 5.20 27.32
N GLU A 9 7.22 5.58 28.06
CA GLU A 9 5.84 5.68 27.53
C GLU A 9 5.72 6.78 26.47
N GLU A 10 6.27 7.98 26.69
CA GLU A 10 6.25 9.04 25.68
C GLU A 10 7.01 8.68 24.40
N VAL A 11 8.16 8.01 24.55
CA VAL A 11 8.93 7.51 23.41
C VAL A 11 8.14 6.44 22.65
N SER A 12 7.49 5.53 23.37
CA SER A 12 6.64 4.48 22.79
C SER A 12 5.44 5.08 22.02
N ILE A 13 4.75 6.08 22.59
CA ILE A 13 3.62 6.76 21.94
C ILE A 13 4.07 7.48 20.67
N LYS A 14 5.22 8.17 20.70
CA LYS A 14 5.76 8.84 19.51
C LYS A 14 6.12 7.84 18.41
N GLN A 15 6.72 6.71 18.77
CA GLN A 15 7.03 5.65 17.82
C GLN A 15 5.75 5.06 17.21
N LEU A 16 4.76 4.75 18.04
CA LEU A 16 3.47 4.22 17.59
C LEU A 16 2.74 5.19 16.65
N SER A 17 2.78 6.49 16.97
CA SER A 17 2.21 7.53 16.11
C SER A 17 2.95 7.61 14.77
N SER A 18 4.28 7.52 14.77
CA SER A 18 5.07 7.52 13.54
C SER A 18 4.78 6.29 12.67
N ASP A 19 4.64 5.12 13.29
CA ASP A 19 4.34 3.88 12.57
C ASP A 19 2.91 3.90 12.01
N CYS A 20 1.95 4.48 12.74
CA CYS A 20 0.59 4.69 12.28
C CYS A 20 0.53 5.63 11.07
N ILE A 21 1.26 6.75 11.10
CA ILE A 21 1.35 7.68 9.96
C ILE A 21 1.90 6.96 8.72
N ARG A 22 3.01 6.22 8.88
CA ARG A 22 3.59 5.44 7.77
C ARG A 22 2.62 4.41 7.20
N LEU A 23 1.86 3.73 8.06
CA LEU A 23 0.86 2.76 7.62
C LEU A 23 -0.28 3.45 6.84
N CYS A 24 -0.72 4.63 7.28
CA CYS A 24 -1.70 5.42 6.55
C CYS A 24 -1.18 5.85 5.18
N ASP A 25 0.08 6.30 5.09
CA ASP A 25 0.71 6.68 3.82
C ASP A 25 0.80 5.49 2.86
N ASP A 26 1.25 4.33 3.35
CA ASP A 26 1.31 3.08 2.58
C ASP A 26 -0.08 2.65 2.09
N PHE A 27 -1.11 2.77 2.94
CA PHE A 27 -2.49 2.43 2.60
C PHE A 27 -3.11 3.41 1.59
N ASN A 28 -2.84 4.71 1.72
CA ASN A 28 -3.28 5.71 0.75
C ASN A 28 -2.67 5.42 -0.62
N LYS A 29 -1.37 5.18 -0.68
CA LYS A 29 -0.70 4.80 -1.93
C LYS A 29 -1.30 3.54 -2.53
N PHE A 30 -1.49 2.48 -1.73
CA PHE A 30 -2.15 1.26 -2.21
C PHE A 30 -3.54 1.53 -2.78
N SER A 31 -4.32 2.41 -2.14
CA SER A 31 -5.66 2.78 -2.56
C SER A 31 -5.67 3.54 -3.89
N GLU A 32 -4.72 4.46 -4.09
CA GLU A 32 -4.55 5.19 -5.36
C GLU A 32 -4.22 4.24 -6.51
N GLU A 33 -3.30 3.29 -6.30
CA GLU A 33 -2.93 2.29 -7.31
C GLU A 33 -4.11 1.35 -7.63
N CYS A 34 -4.94 1.00 -6.64
CA CYS A 34 -6.16 0.24 -6.87
C CYS A 34 -7.21 1.03 -7.67
N ALA A 35 -7.34 2.34 -7.42
CA ALA A 35 -8.25 3.19 -8.17
C ALA A 35 -7.82 3.26 -9.64
N PHE A 36 -6.53 3.45 -9.91
CA PHE A 36 -5.99 3.42 -11.26
C PHE A 36 -6.29 2.09 -11.97
N LEU A 37 -6.07 0.94 -11.31
CA LEU A 37 -6.40 -0.36 -11.89
C LEU A 37 -7.89 -0.50 -12.21
N CYS A 38 -8.78 -0.03 -11.32
CA CYS A 38 -10.23 -0.05 -11.55
C CYS A 38 -10.61 0.81 -12.76
N ASP A 39 -10.05 2.01 -12.87
CA ASP A 39 -10.29 2.92 -14.00
C ASP A 39 -9.77 2.31 -15.32
N ALA A 40 -8.60 1.68 -15.27
CA ALA A 40 -8.05 0.98 -16.41
C ALA A 40 -8.92 -0.21 -16.85
N PHE A 41 -9.41 -1.04 -15.92
CA PHE A 41 -10.34 -2.12 -16.25
C PHE A 41 -11.68 -1.60 -16.79
N ALA A 42 -12.18 -0.49 -16.26
CA ALA A 42 -13.38 0.15 -16.78
C ALA A 42 -13.17 0.67 -18.21
N ALA A 43 -11.99 1.21 -18.51
CA ALA A 43 -11.61 1.63 -19.87
C ALA A 43 -11.54 0.45 -20.84
N VAL A 44 -10.94 -0.69 -20.44
CA VAL A 44 -10.94 -1.95 -21.22
C VAL A 44 -12.36 -2.38 -21.60
N ALA A 45 -13.29 -2.30 -20.65
CA ALA A 45 -14.67 -2.73 -20.87
C ALA A 45 -15.48 -1.76 -21.75
N ARG A 46 -15.15 -0.46 -21.75
CA ARG A 46 -15.91 0.57 -22.45
C ARG A 46 -15.43 0.76 -23.89
N GLU A 47 -14.13 0.92 -24.07
CA GLU A 47 -13.49 1.30 -25.35
C GLU A 47 -12.14 0.58 -25.48
N PRO A 48 -12.14 -0.73 -25.83
CA PRO A 48 -10.91 -1.52 -25.90
C PRO A 48 -9.93 -1.03 -26.96
N ASP A 49 -10.42 -0.36 -28.01
CA ASP A 49 -9.59 0.20 -29.09
C ASP A 49 -8.78 1.44 -28.65
N ASP A 50 -9.16 2.08 -27.54
CA ASP A 50 -8.48 3.26 -26.97
C ASP A 50 -7.35 2.88 -25.99
N ILE A 51 -7.12 1.59 -25.75
CA ILE A 51 -5.98 1.14 -24.96
C ILE A 51 -4.72 1.14 -25.82
N SER A 52 -3.93 2.20 -25.64
CA SER A 52 -2.60 2.28 -26.22
C SER A 52 -1.68 1.20 -25.63
N GLU A 53 -0.63 0.85 -26.38
CA GLU A 53 0.41 -0.08 -25.95
C GLU A 53 1.04 0.37 -24.61
N ASP A 54 1.31 1.67 -24.46
CA ASP A 54 1.80 2.30 -23.22
C ASP A 54 0.85 2.07 -22.03
N THR A 55 -0.46 2.18 -22.27
CA THR A 55 -1.49 1.98 -21.23
C THR A 55 -1.55 0.51 -20.82
N SER A 56 -1.48 -0.40 -21.80
CA SER A 56 -1.38 -1.84 -21.57
C SER A 56 -0.14 -2.21 -20.74
N GLU A 57 1.02 -1.62 -21.05
CA GLU A 57 2.25 -1.85 -20.29
C GLU A 57 2.12 -1.32 -18.85
N GLY A 58 1.54 -0.13 -18.66
CA GLY A 58 1.25 0.43 -17.34
C GLY A 58 0.36 -0.48 -16.49
N ILE A 59 -0.72 -1.01 -17.08
CA ILE A 59 -1.61 -1.99 -16.41
C ILE A 59 -0.84 -3.24 -16.00
N GLY A 60 0.01 -3.76 -16.89
CA GLY A 60 0.85 -4.93 -16.63
C GLY A 60 1.84 -4.69 -15.48
N HIS A 61 2.53 -3.55 -15.50
CA HIS A 61 3.47 -3.15 -14.46
C HIS A 61 2.79 -3.04 -13.09
N LEU A 62 1.66 -2.32 -13.02
CA LEU A 62 0.91 -2.14 -11.78
C LEU A 62 0.32 -3.44 -11.25
N SER A 63 -0.17 -4.31 -12.13
CA SER A 63 -0.64 -5.65 -11.76
C SER A 63 0.48 -6.49 -11.14
N CYS A 64 1.70 -6.41 -11.69
CA CYS A 64 2.86 -7.11 -11.14
C CYS A 64 3.26 -6.54 -9.78
N TRP A 65 3.36 -5.21 -9.68
CA TRP A 65 3.70 -4.52 -8.45
C TRP A 65 2.70 -4.83 -7.32
N LEU A 66 1.40 -4.76 -7.57
CA LEU A 66 0.37 -5.08 -6.58
C LEU A 66 0.47 -6.54 -6.10
N LYS A 67 0.76 -7.47 -7.01
CA LYS A 67 0.95 -8.88 -6.68
C LYS A 67 2.15 -9.09 -5.75
N GLU A 68 3.24 -8.38 -5.97
CA GLU A 68 4.42 -8.41 -5.10
C GLU A 68 4.12 -7.80 -3.73
N GLN A 69 3.43 -6.66 -3.67
CA GLN A 69 3.02 -6.03 -2.40
C GLN A 69 2.11 -6.96 -1.58
N ALA A 70 1.10 -7.56 -2.21
CA ALA A 70 0.19 -8.49 -1.55
C ALA A 70 0.91 -9.74 -1.01
N ARG A 71 1.87 -10.28 -1.79
CA ARG A 71 2.73 -11.39 -1.34
C ARG A 71 3.61 -10.99 -0.17
N GLY A 72 4.23 -9.81 -0.23
CA GLY A 72 5.06 -9.26 0.85
C GLY A 72 4.27 -9.09 2.13
N TYR A 73 3.03 -8.57 2.04
CA TYR A 73 2.13 -8.46 3.18
C TYR A 73 1.79 -9.84 3.78
N CYS A 74 1.34 -10.80 2.96
CA CYS A 74 0.99 -12.15 3.44
C CYS A 74 2.19 -12.90 4.05
N TYR A 75 3.40 -12.64 3.57
CA TYR A 75 4.62 -13.25 4.12
C TYR A 75 5.00 -12.65 5.48
N ARG A 76 4.80 -11.34 5.67
CA ARG A 76 4.98 -10.66 6.96
C ARG A 76 3.94 -11.12 7.98
N ASP A 77 2.68 -11.22 7.56
CA ASP A 77 1.57 -11.65 8.43
C ASP A 77 1.73 -13.11 8.90
N ARG A 78 2.24 -14.00 8.05
CA ARG A 78 2.56 -15.40 8.41
C ARG A 78 3.79 -15.57 9.32
N GLN A 79 4.63 -14.55 9.49
CA GLN A 79 5.82 -14.58 10.34
C GLN A 79 5.65 -13.75 11.62
N ALA A 80 4.48 -13.15 11.85
CA ALA A 80 4.16 -12.53 13.12
C ALA A 80 4.07 -13.61 14.21
N PRO A 81 4.81 -13.47 15.33
CA PRO A 81 4.79 -14.42 16.44
C PRO A 81 3.44 -14.45 17.18
#